data_AF-A0A947WIN6-F1
#
_entry.id   AF-A0A947WIN6-F1
#
_cell.length_a   1.000
_cell.length_b   1.000
_cell.length_c   1.000
_cell.angle_alpha   90.00
_cell.angle_beta   90.00
_cell.angle_gamma   90.00
#
_symmetry.space_group_name_H-M   'P 1'
#
loop_
_entity.id
_entity.type
_entity.pdbx_description
1 polymer ?
#
loop_
_entity_poly.entity_id
_entity_poly.type
_entity_poly.pdbx_seq_one_letter_code
_entity_poly.pdbx_strand_id
1 'polypeptide(L)'
;GRDISSLQEENTGKMNKIIEFVKGEGVEPKDIKTESYKIEPRYQRSECKEFVCPPPEIVGYTINQAIVVKVRDFDKIGGILSNSVNLGANSVSGPSFAIDDMEVARSEARDEAIKKAQEKAEAIADSADFRIGRLLGIYEGGAYAQYYAEGVSLSKAMGGDLAPSIEPGSQDVTVSISLTYEIK
;
A
#
# COMPACT_ATOMS: atom_id res chain seq x y z
N GLY A 1 23.51 10.82 -15.83
CA GLY A 1 24.35 11.72 -16.68
C GLY A 1 25.53 12.23 -15.89
N ARG A 2 26.27 13.24 -16.37
CA ARG A 2 27.40 13.84 -15.64
C ARG A 2 27.08 15.19 -15.00
N ASP A 3 26.18 15.96 -15.62
CA ASP A 3 25.68 17.20 -15.05
C ASP A 3 24.45 16.92 -14.16
N ILE A 4 24.56 17.24 -12.87
CA ILE A 4 23.49 16.97 -11.91
C ILE A 4 22.31 17.89 -12.17
N SER A 5 22.54 19.15 -12.52
CA SER A 5 21.49 20.15 -12.75
C SER A 5 20.57 19.73 -13.90
N SER A 6 21.14 19.37 -15.05
CA SER A 6 20.37 18.84 -16.19
C SER A 6 19.59 17.57 -15.83
N LEU A 7 20.17 16.65 -15.04
CA LEU A 7 19.45 15.45 -14.59
C LEU A 7 18.27 15.78 -13.69
N GLN A 8 18.42 16.77 -12.81
CA GLN A 8 17.33 17.21 -11.92
C GLN A 8 16.20 17.85 -12.72
N GLU A 9 16.52 18.69 -13.70
CA GLU A 9 15.52 19.31 -14.58
C GLU A 9 14.74 18.25 -15.37
N GLU A 10 15.45 17.29 -15.98
CA GLU A 10 14.82 16.20 -16.73
C GLU A 10 13.90 15.36 -15.84
N ASN A 11 14.40 14.94 -14.68
CA ASN A 11 13.64 14.15 -13.72
C ASN A 11 12.41 14.90 -13.20
N THR A 12 12.59 16.17 -12.81
CA THR A 12 11.48 17.02 -12.33
C THR A 12 10.42 17.19 -13.41
N GLY A 13 10.82 17.42 -14.66
CA GLY A 13 9.89 17.54 -15.79
C GLY A 13 9.05 16.28 -16.00
N LYS A 14 9.67 15.08 -15.95
CA LYS A 14 8.94 13.80 -16.07
C LYS A 14 8.00 13.57 -14.89
N MET A 15 8.50 13.76 -13.67
CA MET A 15 7.74 13.51 -12.45
C MET A 15 6.54 14.46 -12.30
N ASN A 16 6.70 15.74 -12.66
CA ASN A 16 5.59 16.69 -12.64
C ASN A 16 4.50 16.30 -13.64
N LYS A 17 4.86 15.88 -14.86
CA LYS A 17 3.88 15.40 -15.84
C LYS A 17 3.11 14.19 -15.34
N ILE A 18 3.79 13.23 -14.70
CA ILE A 18 3.14 12.05 -14.10
C ILE A 18 2.19 12.48 -12.98
N ILE A 19 2.62 13.36 -12.07
CA ILE A 19 1.79 13.84 -10.97
C ILE A 19 0.56 14.61 -11.47
N GLU A 20 0.71 15.46 -12.48
CA GLU A 20 -0.39 16.19 -13.11
C GLU A 20 -1.38 15.25 -13.79
N PHE A 21 -0.88 14.26 -14.54
CA PHE A 21 -1.70 13.23 -15.16
C PHE A 21 -2.51 12.45 -14.12
N VAL A 22 -1.85 11.94 -13.07
CA VAL A 22 -2.50 11.19 -11.98
C VAL A 22 -3.56 12.03 -11.26
N LYS A 23 -3.33 13.33 -11.06
CA LYS A 23 -4.35 14.26 -10.57
C LYS A 23 -5.51 14.45 -11.55
N GLY A 24 -5.23 14.50 -12.85
CA GLY A 24 -6.23 14.57 -13.92
C GLY A 24 -7.15 13.35 -13.96
N GLU A 25 -6.63 12.17 -13.59
CA GLU A 25 -7.40 10.95 -13.37
C GLU A 25 -8.24 10.98 -12.06
N GLY A 26 -8.21 12.08 -11.30
CA GLY A 26 -9.04 12.27 -10.12
C GLY A 26 -8.43 11.74 -8.82
N VAL A 27 -7.12 11.46 -8.78
CA VAL A 27 -6.41 11.19 -7.53
C VAL A 27 -6.16 12.50 -6.78
N GLU A 28 -6.54 12.55 -5.50
CA GLU A 28 -6.38 13.76 -4.70
C GLU A 28 -4.90 14.03 -4.36
N PRO A 29 -4.47 15.30 -4.20
CA PRO A 29 -3.08 15.60 -3.85
C PRO A 29 -2.58 14.93 -2.57
N LYS A 30 -3.47 14.70 -1.59
CA LYS A 30 -3.15 14.01 -0.32
C LYS A 30 -2.80 12.53 -0.51
N ASP A 31 -3.21 11.94 -1.63
CA ASP A 31 -3.01 10.53 -1.98
C ASP A 31 -1.77 10.32 -2.87
N ILE A 32 -1.03 11.39 -3.16
CA ILE A 32 0.22 11.35 -3.90
C ILE A 32 1.36 11.74 -2.96
N LYS A 33 2.25 10.80 -2.67
CA LYS A 33 3.35 11.00 -1.73
C LYS A 33 4.68 10.67 -2.38
N THR A 34 5.65 11.58 -2.33
CA THR A 34 7.04 11.23 -2.64
C THR A 34 7.59 10.34 -1.54
N GLU A 35 7.91 9.10 -1.89
CA GLU A 35 8.48 8.11 -0.98
C GLU A 35 9.99 8.24 -0.89
N SER A 36 10.65 8.52 -2.02
CA SER A 36 12.10 8.71 -2.04
C SER A 36 12.53 9.71 -3.10
N TYR A 37 13.65 10.39 -2.83
CA TYR A 37 14.39 11.20 -3.78
C TYR A 37 15.87 11.09 -3.43
N LYS A 38 16.67 10.52 -4.32
CA LYS A 38 18.10 10.26 -4.11
C LYS A 38 18.89 10.60 -5.36
N ILE A 39 20.08 11.17 -5.16
CA ILE A 39 21.07 11.36 -6.21
C ILE A 39 22.28 10.52 -5.83
N GLU A 40 22.63 9.57 -6.68
CA GLU A 40 23.66 8.57 -6.39
C GLU A 40 24.78 8.65 -7.44
N PRO A 41 26.06 8.74 -7.01
CA PRO A 41 27.17 8.65 -7.94
C PRO A 41 27.26 7.23 -8.54
N ARG A 42 27.54 7.19 -9.84
CA ARG A 42 27.88 5.97 -10.58
C ARG A 42 29.38 5.86 -10.64
N TYR A 43 29.91 4.80 -10.04
CA TYR A 43 31.33 4.52 -10.05
C TYR A 43 31.69 3.50 -11.13
N GLN A 44 32.83 3.71 -11.78
CA GLN A 44 33.49 2.70 -12.60
C GLN A 44 34.74 2.23 -11.87
N ARG A 45 34.87 0.91 -11.69
CA ARG A 45 36.08 0.28 -11.18
C ARG A 45 36.93 -0.16 -12.36
N SER A 46 38.21 0.21 -12.36
CA SER A 46 39.19 -0.28 -13.32
C SER A 46 39.63 -1.69 -12.95
N GLU A 47 40.09 -2.47 -13.94
CA GLU A 47 40.65 -3.79 -13.69
C GLU A 47 41.85 -3.70 -12.74
N CYS A 48 41.86 -4.56 -11.72
CA CYS A 48 42.98 -4.65 -10.79
C CYS A 48 44.08 -5.52 -11.42
N LYS A 49 45.08 -4.88 -12.02
CA LYS A 49 46.17 -5.56 -12.74
C LYS A 49 47.40 -5.83 -11.87
N GLU A 50 47.51 -5.21 -10.69
CA GLU A 50 48.63 -5.35 -9.75
C GLU A 50 48.12 -5.61 -8.32
N PHE A 51 49.03 -5.84 -7.36
CA PHE A 51 48.72 -6.03 -5.93
C PHE A 51 47.95 -4.86 -5.29
N VAL A 52 47.93 -3.68 -5.92
CA VAL A 52 47.17 -2.51 -5.48
C VAL A 52 46.15 -2.14 -6.57
N CYS A 53 44.87 -2.15 -6.22
CA CYS A 53 43.81 -1.73 -7.13
C CYS A 53 43.62 -0.21 -7.11
N PRO A 54 43.41 0.45 -8.26
CA PRO A 54 43.08 1.87 -8.30
C PRO A 54 41.71 2.14 -7.63
N PRO A 55 41.52 3.33 -7.02
CA PRO A 55 40.24 3.70 -6.45
C PRO A 55 39.16 3.83 -7.54
N PRO A 56 37.87 3.61 -7.21
CA PRO A 56 36.78 3.78 -8.16
C PRO A 56 36.62 5.24 -8.59
N GLU A 57 36.39 5.46 -9.88
CA GLU A 57 36.17 6.79 -10.46
C GLU A 57 34.67 7.06 -10.65
N ILE A 58 34.22 8.28 -10.36
CA ILE A 58 32.83 8.69 -10.65
C ILE A 58 32.72 8.97 -12.14
N VAL A 59 31.85 8.22 -12.82
CA VAL A 59 31.61 8.35 -14.26
C VAL A 59 30.28 9.03 -14.59
N GLY A 60 29.45 9.26 -13.56
CA GLY A 60 28.21 10.02 -13.64
C GLY A 60 27.38 9.90 -12.38
N TYR A 61 26.11 10.28 -12.48
CA TYR A 61 25.11 10.26 -11.43
C TYR A 61 23.79 9.70 -11.94
N THR A 62 23.03 9.11 -11.03
CA THR A 62 21.65 8.66 -11.21
C THR A 62 20.76 9.40 -10.22
N ILE A 63 19.57 9.83 -10.67
CA ILE A 63 18.52 10.32 -9.78
C ILE A 63 17.45 9.25 -9.68
N ASN A 64 17.11 8.88 -8.46
CA ASN A 64 16.04 7.94 -8.13
C ASN A 64 14.97 8.70 -7.36
N GLN A 65 13.82 8.93 -7.99
CA GLN A 65 12.64 9.49 -7.35
C GLN A 65 11.49 8.50 -7.45
N ALA A 66 10.84 8.22 -6.32
CA ALA A 66 9.65 7.37 -6.27
C ALA A 66 8.50 8.13 -5.62
N ILE A 67 7.31 7.97 -6.19
CA ILE A 67 6.05 8.40 -5.59
C ILE A 67 5.19 7.17 -5.33
N VAL A 68 4.42 7.21 -4.26
CA VAL A 68 3.33 6.29 -3.97
C VAL A 68 2.03 7.03 -4.24
N VAL A 69 1.13 6.35 -4.96
CA VAL A 69 -0.16 6.88 -5.37
C VAL A 69 -1.24 5.97 -4.79
N LYS A 70 -2.13 6.52 -3.95
CA LYS A 70 -3.34 5.81 -3.50
C LYS A 70 -4.47 6.07 -4.49
N VAL A 71 -4.97 5.00 -5.10
CA VAL A 71 -6.07 5.04 -6.08
C VAL A 71 -7.26 4.30 -5.48
N ARG A 72 -8.40 4.98 -5.32
CA ARG A 72 -9.65 4.38 -4.79
C ARG A 72 -10.54 3.80 -5.88
N ASP A 73 -10.41 4.32 -7.10
CA ASP A 73 -11.18 3.91 -8.26
C ASP A 73 -10.39 2.86 -9.06
N PHE A 74 -10.77 1.59 -8.89
CA PHE A 74 -10.05 0.46 -9.49
C PHE A 74 -10.02 0.50 -11.01
N ASP A 75 -11.06 1.07 -11.65
CA ASP A 75 -11.16 1.16 -13.11
C ASP A 75 -10.06 2.05 -13.72
N LYS A 76 -9.48 2.94 -12.92
CA LYS A 76 -8.42 3.87 -13.33
C LYS A 76 -7.02 3.29 -13.21
N ILE A 77 -6.83 2.20 -12.47
CA ILE A 77 -5.49 1.66 -12.19
C ILE A 77 -4.77 1.28 -13.47
N GLY A 78 -5.44 0.56 -14.39
CA GLY A 78 -4.84 0.15 -15.66
C GLY A 78 -4.38 1.33 -16.53
N GLY A 79 -5.19 2.39 -16.59
CA GLY A 79 -4.87 3.63 -17.29
C GLY A 79 -3.72 4.40 -16.63
N ILE A 80 -3.70 4.47 -15.30
CA ILE A 80 -2.63 5.11 -14.53
C ILE A 80 -1.30 4.38 -14.72
N LEU A 81 -1.30 3.05 -14.64
CA LEU A 81 -0.09 2.23 -14.81
C LEU A 81 0.52 2.38 -16.22
N SER A 82 -0.31 2.22 -17.26
CA SER A 82 0.14 2.27 -18.66
C SER A 82 0.63 3.66 -19.07
N ASN A 83 -0.12 4.72 -18.76
CA ASN A 83 0.26 6.08 -19.16
C ASN A 83 1.43 6.64 -18.35
N SER A 84 1.66 6.18 -17.12
CA SER A 84 2.86 6.57 -16.36
C SER A 84 4.14 6.18 -17.10
N VAL A 85 4.17 5.00 -17.73
CA VAL A 85 5.30 4.56 -18.56
C VAL A 85 5.47 5.47 -19.78
N ASN A 86 4.37 5.79 -20.47
CA ASN A 86 4.39 6.70 -21.63
C ASN A 86 4.88 8.11 -21.27
N LEU A 87 4.63 8.57 -20.04
CA LEU A 87 5.08 9.87 -19.53
C LEU A 87 6.53 9.86 -18.99
N GLY A 88 7.19 8.71 -19.01
CA GLY A 88 8.62 8.57 -18.71
C GLY A 88 8.94 7.89 -17.38
N ALA A 89 7.97 7.27 -16.71
CA ALA A 89 8.27 6.37 -15.59
C ALA A 89 9.05 5.16 -16.10
N ASN A 90 10.18 4.87 -15.46
CA ASN A 90 11.07 3.76 -15.83
C ASN A 90 10.82 2.50 -15.00
N SER A 91 10.08 2.62 -13.90
CA SER A 91 9.66 1.55 -13.02
C SER A 91 8.28 1.88 -12.49
N VAL A 92 7.35 0.95 -12.64
CA VAL A 92 6.00 1.03 -12.09
C VAL A 92 5.72 -0.32 -11.44
N SER A 93 5.33 -0.30 -10.17
CA SER A 93 5.06 -1.50 -9.38
C SER A 93 3.70 -1.42 -8.68
N GLY A 94 3.13 -2.57 -8.36
CA GLY A 94 1.79 -2.71 -7.79
C GLY A 94 0.77 -3.30 -8.78
N PRO A 95 -0.53 -3.21 -8.46
CA PRO A 95 -1.10 -2.59 -7.25
C PRO A 95 -0.85 -3.43 -5.98
N SER A 96 -0.83 -2.75 -4.84
CA SER A 96 -0.97 -3.35 -3.51
C SER A 96 -2.33 -2.92 -2.95
N PHE A 97 -3.13 -3.88 -2.51
CA PHE A 97 -4.48 -3.61 -2.00
C PHE A 97 -4.47 -3.36 -0.50
N ALA A 98 -5.19 -2.34 -0.07
CA ALA A 98 -5.37 -1.99 1.33
C ALA A 98 -6.78 -1.41 1.55
N ILE A 99 -7.29 -1.59 2.76
CA ILE A 99 -8.48 -0.89 3.24
C ILE A 99 -8.11 0.58 3.48
N ASP A 100 -8.88 1.50 2.87
CA ASP A 100 -8.61 2.94 2.95
C ASP A 100 -8.79 3.48 4.37
N ASP A 101 -9.90 3.12 5.01
CA ASP A 101 -10.21 3.44 6.40
C ASP A 101 -10.36 2.17 7.25
N MET A 102 -9.23 1.73 7.80
CA MET A 102 -9.16 0.56 8.67
C MET A 102 -9.95 0.77 9.98
N GLU A 103 -10.10 2.01 10.45
CA GLU A 103 -10.81 2.29 11.69
C GLU A 103 -12.32 2.16 11.51
N VAL A 104 -12.86 2.62 10.38
CA VAL A 104 -14.27 2.40 10.02
C VAL A 104 -14.55 0.89 9.91
N ALA A 105 -13.73 0.15 9.16
CA ALA A 105 -13.91 -1.29 9.00
C ALA A 105 -13.81 -2.05 10.34
N ARG A 106 -12.91 -1.62 11.25
CA ARG A 106 -12.83 -2.17 12.60
C ARG A 106 -14.04 -1.83 13.45
N SER A 107 -14.58 -0.62 13.34
CA SER A 107 -15.78 -0.22 14.06
C SER A 107 -16.98 -1.08 13.67
N GLU A 108 -17.16 -1.31 12.37
CA GLU A 108 -18.22 -2.20 11.86
C GLU A 108 -18.06 -3.64 12.38
N ALA A 109 -16.83 -4.17 12.32
CA ALA A 109 -16.52 -5.49 12.86
C ALA A 109 -16.73 -5.57 14.38
N ARG A 110 -16.46 -4.48 15.12
CA ARG A 110 -16.70 -4.39 16.56
C ARG A 110 -18.19 -4.48 16.88
N ASP A 111 -19.01 -3.71 16.18
CA ASP A 111 -20.47 -3.69 16.41
C ASP A 111 -21.07 -5.08 16.13
N GLU A 112 -20.62 -5.73 15.06
CA GLU A 112 -21.03 -7.11 14.73
C GLU A 112 -20.57 -8.11 15.81
N ALA A 113 -19.34 -7.99 16.29
CA ALA A 113 -18.79 -8.86 17.34
C ALA A 113 -19.53 -8.70 18.68
N ILE A 114 -19.90 -7.48 19.08
CA ILE A 114 -20.71 -7.23 20.28
C ILE A 114 -22.07 -7.92 20.15
N LYS A 115 -22.75 -7.72 19.01
CA LYS A 115 -24.06 -8.32 18.75
C LYS A 115 -23.99 -9.85 18.80
N LYS A 116 -23.02 -10.46 18.12
CA LYS A 116 -22.80 -11.92 18.15
C LYS A 116 -22.50 -12.44 19.56
N ALA A 117 -21.73 -11.70 20.35
CA ALA A 117 -21.43 -12.08 21.73
C ALA A 117 -22.67 -11.99 22.64
N GLN A 118 -23.53 -11.00 22.45
CA GLN A 118 -24.82 -10.86 23.14
C GLN A 118 -25.75 -12.03 22.82
N GLU A 119 -26.00 -12.28 21.53
CA GLU A 119 -26.86 -13.37 21.05
C GLU A 119 -26.35 -14.74 21.56
N LYS A 120 -25.03 -14.95 21.54
CA LYS A 120 -24.41 -16.17 22.06
C LYS A 120 -24.61 -16.31 23.57
N ALA A 121 -24.47 -15.23 24.34
CA ALA A 121 -24.69 -15.27 25.77
C ALA A 121 -26.15 -15.64 26.08
N GLU A 122 -27.12 -14.99 25.41
CA GLU A 122 -28.56 -15.26 25.57
C GLU A 122 -28.89 -16.71 25.28
N ALA A 123 -28.41 -17.25 24.16
CA ALA A 123 -28.63 -18.65 23.79
C ALA A 123 -28.03 -19.64 24.82
N ILE A 124 -26.88 -19.32 25.41
CA ILE A 124 -26.26 -20.14 26.47
C ILE A 124 -27.11 -20.09 27.75
N ALA A 125 -27.61 -18.91 28.13
CA ALA A 125 -28.44 -18.72 29.30
C ALA A 125 -29.76 -19.50 29.20
N ASP A 126 -30.44 -19.39 28.05
CA ASP A 126 -31.67 -20.14 27.75
C ASP A 126 -31.44 -21.66 27.80
N SER A 127 -30.30 -22.13 27.27
CA SER A 127 -29.96 -23.56 27.25
C SER A 127 -29.59 -24.13 28.64
N ALA A 128 -29.12 -23.27 29.55
CA ALA A 128 -28.63 -23.65 30.88
C ALA A 128 -29.59 -23.26 32.01
N ASP A 129 -30.79 -22.77 31.69
CA ASP A 129 -31.86 -22.39 32.63
C ASP A 129 -31.44 -21.34 33.67
N PHE A 130 -30.72 -20.29 33.23
CA PHE A 130 -30.43 -19.10 34.04
C PHE A 130 -30.74 -17.81 33.26
N ARG A 131 -30.78 -16.66 33.94
CA ARG A 131 -30.99 -15.36 33.28
C ARG A 131 -29.74 -14.50 33.27
N ILE A 132 -29.56 -13.74 32.19
CA ILE A 132 -28.48 -12.76 32.10
C ILE A 132 -28.87 -11.49 32.88
N GLY A 133 -27.93 -11.01 33.69
CA GLY A 133 -28.00 -9.78 34.46
C GLY A 133 -27.34 -8.60 33.75
N ARG A 134 -26.73 -7.70 34.52
CA ARG A 134 -26.08 -6.51 33.95
C ARG A 134 -24.76 -6.87 33.27
N LEU A 135 -24.42 -6.14 32.22
CA LEU A 135 -23.08 -6.17 31.63
C LEU A 135 -22.08 -5.56 32.61
N LEU A 136 -21.06 -6.33 32.97
CA LEU A 136 -20.04 -5.96 33.94
C LEU A 136 -18.73 -5.53 33.28
N GLY A 137 -18.44 -6.05 32.09
CA GLY A 137 -17.19 -5.74 31.41
C GLY A 137 -17.23 -6.12 29.93
N ILE A 138 -16.46 -5.35 29.16
CA ILE A 138 -16.19 -5.60 27.75
C ILE A 138 -14.68 -5.70 27.62
N TYR A 139 -14.21 -6.74 26.94
CA TYR A 139 -12.82 -6.90 26.58
C TYR A 139 -12.71 -7.13 25.07
N GLU A 140 -12.00 -6.22 24.40
CA GLU A 140 -11.62 -6.38 22.99
C GLU A 140 -10.25 -7.04 22.95
N GLY A 141 -10.20 -8.27 22.45
CA GLY A 141 -8.99 -9.08 22.32
C GLY A 141 -8.52 -9.15 20.88
N GLY A 142 -7.20 -9.27 20.71
CA GLY A 142 -6.57 -9.55 19.42
C GLY A 142 -5.43 -8.57 19.10
N ALA A 143 -4.32 -9.12 18.58
CA ALA A 143 -3.39 -8.31 17.82
C ALA A 143 -4.04 -8.05 16.46
N TYR A 144 -4.11 -6.79 16.03
CA TYR A 144 -4.55 -6.47 14.68
C TYR A 144 -3.61 -7.17 13.69
N ALA A 145 -4.12 -8.20 13.00
CA ALA A 145 -3.38 -8.78 11.89
C ALA A 145 -3.23 -7.69 10.82
N GLN A 146 -2.00 -7.20 10.63
CA GLN A 146 -1.70 -6.34 9.49
C GLN A 146 -1.74 -7.22 8.25
N TYR A 147 -2.87 -7.19 7.54
CA TYR A 147 -2.97 -7.81 6.23
C TYR A 147 -2.16 -6.97 5.25
N TYR A 148 -0.98 -7.46 4.89
CA TYR A 148 -0.30 -7.02 3.68
C TYR A 148 -0.76 -7.97 2.57
N ALA A 149 -1.56 -7.47 1.63
CA ALA A 149 -1.79 -8.20 0.40
C ALA A 149 -0.43 -8.41 -0.29
N GLU A 150 -0.09 -9.66 -0.56
CA GLU A 150 1.11 -10.03 -1.31
C GLU A 150 1.03 -9.34 -2.68
N GLY A 151 1.95 -8.41 -2.95
CA GLY A 151 1.92 -7.62 -4.17
C GLY A 151 2.03 -8.52 -5.41
N VAL A 152 1.15 -8.32 -6.38
CA VAL A 152 1.28 -8.98 -7.68
C VAL A 152 2.49 -8.36 -8.38
N SER A 153 3.58 -9.12 -8.50
CA SER A 153 4.75 -8.68 -9.26
C SER A 153 4.41 -8.68 -10.74
N LEU A 154 4.09 -7.50 -11.29
CA LEU A 154 3.89 -7.28 -12.73
C LEU A 154 5.23 -7.28 -13.47
N SER A 155 6.12 -8.23 -13.16
CA SER A 155 7.37 -8.37 -13.89
C SER A 155 7.13 -9.26 -15.11
N LYS A 156 7.11 -8.59 -16.28
CA LYS A 156 7.33 -9.16 -17.62
C LYS A 156 6.08 -9.58 -18.42
N ALA A 157 5.27 -8.61 -18.85
CA ALA A 157 4.55 -8.67 -20.13
C ALA A 157 3.84 -7.34 -20.43
N MET A 158 4.48 -6.35 -21.05
CA MET A 158 3.74 -5.27 -21.71
C MET A 158 4.46 -4.80 -22.98
N GLY A 159 4.12 -5.47 -24.08
CA GLY A 159 4.15 -4.89 -25.42
C GLY A 159 2.74 -5.08 -26.00
N GLY A 160 1.99 -3.99 -26.11
CA GLY A 160 0.61 -3.99 -26.66
C GLY A 160 -0.40 -3.27 -25.75
N ASP A 161 -1.25 -2.46 -26.37
CA ASP A 161 -2.32 -1.58 -25.84
C ASP A 161 -3.44 -2.29 -25.04
N LEU A 162 -3.09 -3.16 -24.08
CA LEU A 162 -4.05 -3.79 -23.19
C LEU A 162 -3.67 -3.47 -21.75
N ALA A 163 -4.31 -2.46 -21.17
CA ALA A 163 -4.20 -2.20 -19.74
C ALA A 163 -4.55 -3.49 -18.96
N PRO A 164 -3.77 -3.85 -17.92
CA PRO A 164 -4.03 -5.07 -17.16
C PRO A 164 -5.37 -4.96 -16.43
N SER A 165 -6.20 -6.02 -16.48
CA SER A 165 -7.37 -6.15 -15.61
C SER A 165 -6.89 -6.37 -14.18
N ILE A 166 -7.40 -5.60 -13.23
CA ILE A 166 -6.98 -5.61 -11.84
C ILE A 166 -8.12 -6.15 -10.98
N GLU A 167 -7.94 -7.35 -10.42
CA GLU A 167 -8.91 -7.98 -9.51
C GLU A 167 -8.43 -7.81 -8.05
N PRO A 168 -9.13 -7.04 -7.20
CA PRO A 168 -8.65 -6.67 -5.87
C PRO A 168 -8.75 -7.78 -4.81
N GLY A 169 -9.52 -8.84 -5.07
CA GLY A 169 -9.85 -9.83 -4.05
C GLY A 169 -10.65 -9.24 -2.88
N SER A 170 -10.70 -9.97 -1.75
CA SER A 170 -11.36 -9.53 -0.51
C SER A 170 -10.37 -9.51 0.66
N GLN A 171 -10.61 -8.63 1.63
CA GLN A 171 -9.87 -8.58 2.89
C GLN A 171 -10.85 -8.69 4.05
N ASP A 172 -10.58 -9.60 4.99
CA ASP A 172 -11.39 -9.78 6.19
C ASP A 172 -10.80 -8.99 7.37
N VAL A 173 -11.64 -8.20 8.03
CA VAL A 173 -11.29 -7.54 9.30
C VAL A 173 -11.89 -8.34 10.45
N THR A 174 -11.04 -8.91 11.29
CA THR A 174 -11.47 -9.72 12.44
C THR A 174 -11.25 -8.96 13.75
N VAL A 175 -12.31 -8.88 14.56
CA VAL A 175 -12.30 -8.34 15.93
C VAL A 175 -12.84 -9.42 16.87
N SER A 176 -12.18 -9.65 18.01
CA SER A 176 -12.66 -10.58 19.03
C SER A 176 -13.12 -9.82 20.27
N ILE A 177 -14.35 -10.05 20.71
CA ILE A 177 -14.93 -9.39 21.89
C ILE A 177 -15.43 -10.44 22.88
N SER A 178 -15.08 -10.21 24.14
CA SER A 178 -15.59 -10.95 25.30
C SER A 178 -16.47 -10.02 26.14
N LEU A 179 -17.69 -10.47 26.42
CA LEU A 179 -18.64 -9.78 27.29
C LEU A 179 -18.80 -10.58 28.59
N THR A 180 -18.75 -9.88 29.73
CA THR A 180 -18.95 -10.49 31.04
C THR A 180 -20.26 -9.97 31.64
N TYR A 181 -21.15 -10.88 32.02
CA TYR A 181 -22.44 -10.57 32.62
C TYR A 181 -22.56 -11.10 34.05
N GLU A 182 -23.38 -10.43 34.84
CA GLU A 182 -23.98 -10.98 36.06
C GLU A 182 -24.97 -12.12 35.71
N ILE A 183 -25.11 -13.14 36.55
CA ILE A 183 -26.14 -14.18 36.42
C ILE A 183 -27.29 -13.89 37.40
N LYS A 184 -28.53 -14.16 36.98
CA LYS A 184 -29.76 -14.02 37.77
C LYS A 184 -30.53 -15.33 37.86
#